data_AF-A0A963RYM8-F1
#
_entry.id   AF-A0A963RYM8-F1
#
_cell.length_a   1.000
_cell.length_b   1.000
_cell.length_c   1.000
_cell.angle_alpha   90.00
_cell.angle_beta   90.00
_cell.angle_gamma   90.00
#
_symmetry.space_group_name_H-M   'P 1'
#
loop_
_entity.id
_entity.type
_entity.pdbx_description
1 polymer ?
#
loop_
_entity_poly.entity_id
_entity_poly.type
_entity_poly.pdbx_seq_one_letter_code
_entity_poly.pdbx_strand_id
1 'polypeptide(L)'
;FKAQPLTICSYRAEIADVLDLTDPAVRERAEVTLPQLGCAWERLAADRKPVPTWELADRLIAAGCAGVIVPSFASRATPDDRNLVLWSWGREAPHHLEVIDDEQRLPRDQSSWQDGPKST
;
A
#
# COMPACT_ATOMS: atom_id res chain seq x y z
N PHE A 1 17.98 -14.12 1.96
CA PHE A 1 16.64 -13.79 2.49
C PHE A 1 15.82 -15.08 2.51
N LYS A 2 15.25 -15.47 3.67
CA LYS A 2 14.31 -16.60 3.76
C LYS A 2 12.95 -16.00 4.07
N ALA A 3 11.98 -16.20 3.18
CA ALA A 3 10.62 -15.74 3.40
C ALA A 3 10.11 -16.35 4.71
N GLN A 4 9.61 -15.49 5.60
CA GLN A 4 8.82 -15.94 6.74
C GLN A 4 7.40 -16.28 6.26
N PRO A 5 6.66 -17.13 6.98
CA PRO A 5 5.23 -17.34 6.69
C PRO A 5 4.51 -15.99 6.65
N LEU A 6 3.72 -15.78 5.60
CA LEU A 6 2.92 -14.58 5.40
C LEU A 6 1.57 -14.95 4.80
N THR A 7 0.54 -14.18 5.15
CA THR A 7 -0.81 -14.31 4.59
C THR A 7 -0.96 -13.34 3.43
N ILE A 8 -1.41 -13.85 2.28
CA ILE A 8 -1.85 -13.04 1.14
C ILE A 8 -3.38 -13.15 1.08
N CYS A 9 -4.05 -12.01 0.97
CA CYS A 9 -5.50 -11.94 0.79
C CYS A 9 -5.85 -10.92 -0.30
N SER A 10 -7.02 -11.11 -0.89
CA SER A 10 -7.58 -10.20 -1.89
C SER A 10 -8.52 -9.21 -1.21
N TYR A 11 -8.56 -7.99 -1.72
CA TYR A 11 -9.50 -6.96 -1.26
C TYR A 11 -10.39 -6.50 -2.40
N ARG A 12 -11.64 -6.21 -2.08
CA ARG A 12 -12.50 -5.34 -2.88
C ARG A 12 -12.26 -3.91 -2.41
N ALA A 13 -11.91 -3.03 -3.35
CA ALA A 13 -11.63 -1.63 -3.06
C ALA A 13 -12.51 -0.74 -3.93
N GLU A 14 -13.35 0.06 -3.28
CA GLU A 14 -14.19 1.08 -3.89
C GLU A 14 -13.86 2.41 -3.20
N ILE A 15 -12.79 3.05 -3.69
CA ILE A 15 -12.16 4.19 -3.02
C ILE A 15 -12.26 5.43 -3.92
N ALA A 16 -13.04 6.42 -3.48
CA ALA A 16 -13.02 7.76 -4.05
C ALA A 16 -11.73 8.53 -3.67
N ASP A 17 -11.45 9.64 -4.35
CA ASP A 17 -10.36 10.57 -4.02
C ASP A 17 -8.95 9.95 -4.03
N VAL A 18 -8.73 9.00 -4.96
CA VAL A 18 -7.43 8.39 -5.24
C VAL A 18 -6.79 9.04 -6.45
N LEU A 19 -5.54 9.51 -6.31
CA LEU A 19 -4.75 10.01 -7.44
C LEU A 19 -3.95 8.88 -8.09
N ASP A 20 -4.10 8.70 -9.39
CA ASP A 20 -3.27 7.77 -10.16
C ASP A 20 -1.94 8.44 -10.57
N LEU A 21 -0.90 8.25 -9.76
CA LEU A 21 0.43 8.79 -10.01
C LEU A 21 1.23 7.93 -10.99
N THR A 22 0.63 6.92 -11.63
CA THR A 22 1.23 6.25 -12.80
C THR A 22 1.03 7.06 -14.08
N ASP A 23 0.00 7.91 -14.12
CA ASP A 23 -0.25 8.86 -15.21
C ASP A 23 0.70 10.08 -15.10
N PRO A 24 1.53 10.36 -16.13
CA PRO A 24 2.37 11.55 -16.19
C PRO A 24 1.61 12.87 -16.01
N ALA A 25 0.40 13.00 -16.56
CA ALA A 25 -0.38 14.23 -16.47
C ALA A 25 -0.97 14.45 -15.07
N VAL A 26 -1.28 13.38 -14.33
CA VAL A 26 -1.67 13.48 -12.91
C VAL A 26 -0.46 13.90 -12.08
N ARG A 27 0.70 13.30 -12.32
CA ARG A 27 1.95 13.65 -11.64
C ARG A 27 2.34 15.11 -11.86
N GLU A 28 2.24 15.61 -13.08
CA GLU A 28 2.53 17.03 -13.39
C GLU A 28 1.62 17.96 -12.60
N ARG A 29 0.29 17.73 -12.62
CA ARG A 29 -0.68 18.54 -11.87
C ARG A 29 -0.52 18.45 -10.35
N ALA A 30 -0.07 17.31 -9.84
CA ALA A 30 0.18 17.09 -8.43
C ALA A 30 1.60 17.51 -7.99
N GLU A 31 2.43 18.01 -8.91
CA GLU A 31 3.83 18.36 -8.69
C GLU A 31 4.63 17.20 -8.08
N VAL A 32 4.43 16.00 -8.61
CA VAL A 32 5.09 14.76 -8.18
C VAL A 32 6.03 14.28 -9.27
N THR A 33 7.24 13.88 -8.90
CA THR A 33 8.20 13.31 -9.84
C THR A 33 8.39 11.81 -9.63
N LEU A 34 8.70 11.05 -10.69
CA LEU A 34 9.03 9.62 -10.54
C LEU A 34 10.24 9.37 -9.62
N PRO A 35 11.33 10.16 -9.66
CA PRO A 35 12.44 10.01 -8.71
C PRO A 35 12.03 10.24 -7.25
N GLN A 36 11.06 11.13 -6.98
CA GLN A 36 10.52 11.30 -5.64
C GLN A 36 9.82 10.03 -5.16
N LEU A 37 8.95 9.45 -5.99
CA LEU A 37 8.24 8.22 -5.68
C LEU A 37 9.18 7.02 -5.48
N GLY A 38 10.25 6.95 -6.28
CA GLY A 38 11.26 5.89 -6.21
C GLY A 38 12.40 6.16 -5.23
N CYS A 39 12.28 7.13 -4.32
CA CYS A 39 13.36 7.44 -3.40
C CYS A 39 13.66 6.26 -2.45
N ALA A 40 14.91 6.14 -2.00
CA ALA A 40 15.35 5.13 -1.03
C ALA A 40 14.87 5.49 0.39
N TRP A 41 13.54 5.58 0.57
CA TRP A 41 12.89 6.12 1.76
C TRP A 41 13.36 5.45 3.05
N GLU A 42 13.54 4.12 3.02
CA GLU A 42 13.95 3.34 4.19
C GLU A 42 15.35 3.75 4.66
N ARG A 43 16.29 3.95 3.71
CA ARG A 43 17.64 4.43 4.03
C ARG A 43 17.62 5.87 4.52
N LEU A 44 16.84 6.75 3.89
CA LEU A 44 16.71 8.15 4.32
C LEU A 44 16.15 8.23 5.75
N ALA A 45 15.14 7.44 6.06
CA ALA A 45 14.57 7.34 7.40
C ALA A 45 15.59 6.80 8.42
N ALA A 46 16.33 5.73 8.08
CA ALA A 46 17.38 5.17 8.93
C ALA A 46 18.50 6.20 9.23
N ASP A 47 18.85 7.01 8.24
CA ASP A 47 19.81 8.11 8.36
C ASP A 47 19.24 9.37 9.07
N ARG A 48 17.96 9.36 9.48
CA ARG A 48 17.23 10.52 10.03
C ARG A 48 17.25 11.75 9.11
N LYS A 49 17.18 11.51 7.80
CA LYS A 49 17.07 12.55 6.77
C LYS A 49 15.60 12.77 6.37
N PRO A 50 15.26 13.94 5.81
CA PRO A 50 13.95 14.15 5.20
C PRO A 50 13.63 13.08 4.15
N VAL A 51 12.39 12.59 4.16
CA VAL A 51 11.91 11.53 3.27
C VAL A 51 10.90 12.13 2.28
N PRO A 52 11.27 12.29 1.00
CA PRO A 52 10.41 12.98 0.03
C PRO A 52 9.02 12.36 -0.17
N THR A 53 8.87 11.05 0.03
CA THR A 53 7.56 10.36 -0.05
C THR A 53 6.68 10.61 1.17
N TRP A 54 7.27 10.95 2.33
CA TRP A 54 6.50 11.29 3.54
C TRP A 54 5.95 12.72 3.43
N GLU A 55 6.80 13.68 3.03
CA GLU A 55 6.35 15.06 2.75
C GLU A 55 5.28 15.10 1.65
N LEU A 56 5.41 14.23 0.64
CA LEU A 56 4.37 14.03 -0.37
C LEU A 56 3.06 13.51 0.24
N ALA A 57 3.14 12.48 1.08
CA ALA A 57 1.96 11.92 1.73
C ALA A 57 1.26 12.98 2.59
N ASP A 58 1.99 13.72 3.43
CA ASP A 58 1.44 14.79 4.28
C ASP A 58 0.69 15.83 3.44
N ARG A 59 1.28 16.26 2.32
CA ARG A 59 0.67 17.24 1.41
C ARG A 59 -0.61 16.71 0.76
N LEU A 60 -0.61 15.46 0.28
CA LEU A 60 -1.77 14.87 -0.38
C LEU A 60 -2.90 14.55 0.61
N ILE A 61 -2.57 14.11 1.82
CA ILE A 61 -3.53 13.95 2.92
C ILE A 61 -4.18 15.30 3.25
N ALA A 62 -3.37 16.37 3.40
CA ALA A 62 -3.89 17.71 3.66
C ALA A 62 -4.76 18.25 2.51
N ALA A 63 -4.54 17.78 1.28
CA ALA A 63 -5.37 18.10 0.12
C ALA A 63 -6.67 17.25 0.02
N GLY A 64 -6.91 16.34 0.98
CA GLY A 64 -8.11 15.51 1.04
C GLY A 64 -8.04 14.22 0.22
N CYS A 65 -6.87 13.80 -0.25
CA CYS A 65 -6.73 12.52 -0.95
C CYS A 65 -6.92 11.35 0.02
N ALA A 66 -7.70 10.35 -0.38
CA ALA A 66 -7.85 9.11 0.36
C ALA A 66 -6.68 8.15 0.14
N GLY A 67 -6.00 8.28 -1.01
CA GLY A 67 -4.86 7.45 -1.35
C GLY A 67 -4.25 7.79 -2.70
N VAL A 68 -3.29 6.97 -3.12
CA VAL A 68 -2.62 7.07 -4.42
C VAL A 68 -2.37 5.71 -5.04
N ILE A 69 -2.39 5.65 -6.37
CA ILE A 69 -1.81 4.53 -7.14
C ILE A 69 -0.42 4.95 -7.60
N VAL A 70 0.59 4.13 -7.36
CA VAL A 70 1.98 4.38 -7.73
C VAL A 70 2.57 3.18 -8.48
N PRO A 71 3.56 3.37 -9.36
CA PRO A 71 4.27 2.25 -9.94
C PRO A 71 5.01 1.46 -8.85
N SER A 72 5.14 0.15 -9.04
CA SER A 72 6.00 -0.66 -8.19
C SER A 72 7.48 -0.37 -8.51
N PHE A 73 8.28 -0.16 -7.47
CA PHE A 73 9.74 0.01 -7.57
C PHE A 73 10.50 -1.26 -7.16
N ALA A 74 9.81 -2.39 -7.04
CA ALA A 74 10.44 -3.67 -6.77
C ALA A 74 11.39 -4.08 -7.92
N SER A 75 12.41 -4.87 -7.60
CA SER A 75 13.27 -5.45 -8.64
C SER A 75 12.44 -6.26 -9.63
N ARG A 76 12.59 -5.97 -10.93
CA ARG A 76 11.84 -6.58 -12.05
C ARG A 76 10.37 -6.18 -12.16
N ALA A 77 9.92 -5.16 -11.42
CA ALA A 77 8.62 -4.57 -11.66
C ALA A 77 8.51 -4.06 -13.11
N THR A 78 7.37 -4.31 -13.71
CA THR A 78 6.96 -3.82 -15.03
C THR A 78 6.08 -2.57 -14.87
N PRO A 79 5.82 -1.82 -15.95
CA PRO A 79 4.90 -0.69 -15.90
C PRO A 79 3.47 -1.05 -15.45
N ASP A 80 3.07 -2.32 -15.59
CA ASP A 80 1.75 -2.80 -15.18
C ASP A 80 1.67 -3.09 -13.67
N ASP A 81 2.82 -3.31 -13.01
CA ASP A 81 2.91 -3.56 -11.59
C ASP A 81 2.72 -2.27 -10.80
N ARG A 82 1.64 -2.21 -10.03
CA ARG A 82 1.18 -1.00 -9.33
C ARG A 82 0.86 -1.31 -7.89
N ASN A 83 1.06 -0.32 -7.03
CA ASN A 83 0.67 -0.37 -5.63
C ASN A 83 -0.44 0.65 -5.37
N LEU A 84 -1.44 0.25 -4.59
CA LEU A 84 -2.41 1.17 -3.98
C LEU A 84 -1.95 1.49 -2.56
N VAL A 85 -1.79 2.77 -2.25
CA VAL A 85 -1.48 3.28 -0.91
C VAL A 85 -2.69 4.05 -0.40
N LEU A 86 -3.23 3.68 0.76
CA LEU A 86 -4.43 4.29 1.34
C LEU A 86 -4.12 4.96 2.68
N TRP A 87 -4.62 6.18 2.84
CA TRP A 87 -4.57 6.96 4.09
C TRP A 87 -5.94 7.09 4.75
N SER A 88 -7.01 7.09 3.95
CA SER A 88 -8.40 7.10 4.42
C SER A 88 -9.16 5.93 3.79
N TRP A 89 -9.67 5.03 4.61
CA TRP A 89 -10.43 3.86 4.19
C TRP A 89 -11.27 3.32 5.35
N GLY A 90 -12.33 2.57 5.04
CA GLY A 90 -13.22 1.97 6.02
C GLY A 90 -14.13 0.91 5.42
N ARG A 91 -15.15 0.50 6.18
CA ARG A 91 -16.15 -0.50 5.74
C ARG A 91 -17.31 0.09 4.93
N GLU A 92 -17.31 1.40 4.74
CA GLU A 92 -18.43 2.12 4.14
C GLU A 92 -17.92 3.05 3.03
N ALA A 93 -18.82 3.42 2.12
CA ALA A 93 -18.56 4.45 1.13
C ALA A 93 -18.22 5.81 1.79
N PRO A 94 -17.45 6.69 1.12
CA PRO A 94 -16.94 6.56 -0.24
C PRO A 94 -15.55 5.90 -0.35
N HIS A 95 -14.97 5.43 0.76
CA HIS A 95 -13.65 4.79 0.80
C HIS A 95 -13.74 3.37 1.34
N HIS A 96 -14.57 2.55 0.67
CA HIS A 96 -14.87 1.20 1.10
C HIS A 96 -13.74 0.23 0.73
N LEU A 97 -13.19 -0.44 1.74
CA LEU A 97 -12.22 -1.52 1.60
C LEU A 97 -12.68 -2.74 2.39
N GLU A 98 -12.84 -3.85 1.69
CA GLU A 98 -13.30 -5.12 2.26
C GLU A 98 -12.38 -6.26 1.83
N VAL A 99 -12.04 -7.13 2.77
CA VAL A 99 -11.30 -8.36 2.47
C VAL A 99 -12.25 -9.38 1.83
N ILE A 100 -11.81 -10.00 0.74
CA ILE A 100 -12.53 -11.08 0.09
C ILE A 100 -12.11 -12.39 0.77
N ASP A 101 -13.01 -12.95 1.58
CA ASP A 101 -12.82 -14.21 2.29
C ASP A 101 -14.09 -15.08 2.27
N ASP A 102 -14.65 -15.27 1.07
CA ASP A 102 -15.91 -16.00 0.86
C ASP A 102 -15.87 -17.44 1.39
N GLU A 103 -14.68 -18.05 1.40
CA GLU A 103 -14.43 -19.41 1.89
C GLU A 103 -14.02 -19.46 3.37
N GLN A 104 -13.94 -18.32 4.07
CA GLN A 104 -13.55 -18.22 5.48
C GLN A 104 -12.19 -18.87 5.79
N ARG A 105 -11.21 -18.66 4.92
CA ARG A 105 -9.87 -19.25 5.01
C ARG A 105 -8.89 -18.39 5.79
N LEU A 106 -9.23 -17.13 6.05
CA LEU A 106 -8.36 -16.28 6.84
C LEU A 106 -8.40 -16.65 8.32
N PRO A 107 -7.25 -16.55 9.01
CA PRO A 107 -7.22 -16.72 10.46
C PRO A 107 -8.13 -15.67 11.11
N ARG A 108 -8.94 -16.10 12.08
CA ARG A 108 -9.82 -15.20 12.83
C ARG A 108 -9.07 -14.50 13.95
N ASP A 109 -8.18 -15.24 14.61
CA ASP A 109 -7.39 -14.78 15.75
C ASP A 109 -6.16 -15.70 15.94
N GLN A 110 -5.41 -15.48 17.01
CA GLN A 110 -4.22 -16.27 17.36
C GLN A 110 -4.50 -17.78 17.51
N SER A 111 -5.73 -18.17 17.87
CA SER A 111 -6.10 -19.59 18.04
C SER A 111 -6.17 -20.34 16.71
N SER A 112 -6.34 -19.62 15.59
CA SER A 112 -6.33 -20.20 14.23
C SER A 112 -5.00 -20.88 13.85
N TRP A 113 -3.95 -20.68 14.66
CA TRP A 113 -2.59 -21.17 14.44
C TRP A 113 -2.10 -22.14 15.52
N GLN A 114 -2.96 -22.56 16.47
CA GLN A 114 -2.54 -23.31 17.66
C GLN A 114 -2.35 -24.83 17.47
N ASP A 115 -2.33 -25.33 16.24
CA ASP A 115 -1.86 -26.69 15.97
C ASP A 115 -0.32 -26.75 16.02
N GLY A 116 0.22 -26.69 17.25
CA GLY A 116 1.63 -26.95 17.52
C GLY A 116 2.04 -28.37 17.11
N PRO A 117 3.34 -28.64 16.93
CA PRO A 117 3.81 -29.94 16.46
C PRO A 117 3.31 -31.06 17.38
N LYS A 118 2.59 -32.03 16.82
CA LYS A 118 2.27 -33.27 17.54
C LYS A 118 3.59 -33.94 17.90
N SER A 119 3.90 -34.02 19.19
CA SER A 119 5.02 -34.81 19.68
C SER A 119 4.80 -36.27 19.27
N THR A 120 5.61 -36.74 18.32
CA THR A 120 5.77 -38.17 18.00
C THR A 120 6.79 -38.80 18.93
#